data_AF-A0A2V5W1U3-F1
#
_entry.id   AF-A0A2V5W1U3-F1
#
_cell.length_a   1.000
_cell.length_b   1.000
_cell.length_c   1.000
_cell.angle_alpha   90.00
_cell.angle_beta   90.00
_cell.angle_gamma   90.00
#
_symmetry.space_group_name_H-M   'P 1'
#
loop_
_entity.id
_entity.type
_entity.pdbx_description
1 polymer ?
#
loop_
_entity_poly.entity_id
_entity_poly.type
_entity_poly.pdbx_seq_one_letter_code
_entity_poly.pdbx_strand_id
1 'polypeptide(L)' 'MRHQKKTVKLGRTAEHRKALLANQVCSLIEHQRIKTTLAKAKAVRPLAEK' A
#
# COMPACT_ATOMS: atom_id res chain seq x y z
N MET A 1 -5.84 10.61 20.38
CA MET A 1 -4.95 11.34 19.44
C MET A 1 -3.89 10.39 18.90
N ARG A 2 -3.54 10.46 17.61
CA ARG A 2 -2.55 9.57 16.98
C ARG A 2 -1.28 10.35 16.62
N HIS A 3 -0.45 10.67 17.60
CA HIS A 3 0.78 11.45 17.39
C HIS A 3 1.87 10.64 16.68
N GLN A 4 2.48 11.25 15.65
CA GLN A 4 3.66 10.77 14.91
C GLN A 4 3.58 9.36 14.28
N LYS A 5 2.40 8.75 14.18
CA LYS A 5 2.26 7.40 13.58
C LYS A 5 2.15 7.46 12.07
N LYS A 6 3.22 7.06 11.36
CA LYS A 6 3.29 7.06 9.89
C LYS A 6 2.60 5.87 9.21
N THR A 7 2.28 4.80 9.95
CA THR A 7 1.63 3.60 9.39
C THR A 7 0.20 3.89 8.94
N VAL A 8 -0.17 3.58 7.70
CA VAL A 8 -1.56 3.70 7.21
C VAL A 8 -2.29 2.38 7.46
N LYS A 9 -3.44 2.40 8.16
CA LYS A 9 -4.15 1.16 8.54
C LYS A 9 -4.98 0.53 7.42
N LEU A 10 -5.48 1.31 6.45
CA LEU A 10 -6.29 0.85 5.31
C LEU A 10 -7.51 -0.02 5.69
N GLY A 11 -8.01 0.11 6.93
CA GLY A 11 -9.10 -0.71 7.48
C GLY A 11 -8.78 -2.21 7.58
N ARG A 12 -7.50 -2.59 7.64
CA ARG A 12 -7.05 -4.01 7.65
C ARG A 12 -6.13 -4.31 8.82
N THR A 13 -6.10 -5.58 9.22
CA THR A 13 -5.10 -6.14 10.15
C THR A 13 -3.69 -5.99 9.57
N ALA A 14 -2.67 -6.15 10.41
CA ALA A 14 -1.28 -6.00 9.99
C ALA A 14 -0.89 -6.99 8.87
N GLU A 15 -1.31 -8.24 9.00
CA GLU A 15 -1.03 -9.32 8.05
C GLU A 15 -1.69 -9.07 6.70
N HIS A 16 -3.02 -8.81 6.68
CA HIS A 16 -3.74 -8.51 5.45
C HIS A 16 -3.21 -7.25 4.76
N ARG A 17 -2.74 -6.25 5.52
CA ARG A 17 -2.13 -5.05 4.93
C ARG A 17 -0.79 -5.37 4.28
N LYS A 18 0.05 -6.21 4.89
CA LYS A 18 1.33 -6.63 4.30
C LYS A 18 1.11 -7.36 2.99
N ALA A 19 0.18 -8.32 2.97
CA ALA A 19 -0.18 -9.06 1.76
C ALA A 19 -0.76 -8.13 0.67
N LEU A 20 -1.68 -7.23 1.03
CA LEU A 20 -2.24 -6.26 0.08
C LEU A 20 -1.14 -5.41 -0.58
N LEU A 21 -0.24 -4.84 0.21
CA LEU A 21 0.80 -3.96 -0.33
C LEU A 21 1.77 -4.74 -1.22
N ALA A 22 2.16 -5.96 -0.84
CA ALA A 22 3.01 -6.81 -1.68
C ALA A 22 2.33 -7.12 -3.03
N ASN A 23 1.06 -7.54 -3.01
CA ASN A 23 0.33 -7.85 -4.24
C ASN A 23 0.18 -6.61 -5.14
N GLN A 24 -0.08 -5.44 -4.57
CA GLN A 24 -0.18 -4.20 -5.35
C GLN A 24 1.13 -3.77 -5.99
N VAL A 25 2.27 -3.99 -5.32
CA VAL A 25 3.59 -3.75 -5.91
C VAL A 25 3.85 -4.74 -7.03
N CYS A 26 3.60 -6.03 -6.82
CA CYS A 26 3.76 -7.05 -7.86
C CYS A 26 2.93 -6.74 -9.12
N SER A 27 1.63 -6.45 -8.95
CA SER A 27 0.76 -6.08 -10.08
C SER A 27 1.18 -4.77 -10.76
N LEU A 28 1.77 -3.83 -10.02
CA LEU A 28 2.30 -2.59 -10.60
C LEU A 28 3.53 -2.86 -11.46
N ILE A 29 4.42 -3.75 -11.02
CA ILE A 29 5.62 -4.16 -11.80
C ILE A 29 5.19 -4.92 -13.06
N GLU A 30 4.25 -5.85 -12.93
CA GLU A 30 3.79 -6.69 -14.04
C GLU A 30 3.04 -5.90 -15.11
N HIS A 31 2.12 -5.01 -14.71
CA HIS A 31 1.23 -4.32 -15.64
C HIS A 31 1.63 -2.87 -15.90
N GLN A 32 2.71 -2.36 -15.30
CA GLN A 32 3.22 -0.98 -15.38
C GLN A 32 2.25 0.11 -14.87
N ARG A 33 0.96 -0.20 -14.73
CA ARG A 33 -0.10 0.70 -14.26
C ARG A 33 -1.26 -0.11 -13.70
N ILE A 34 -1.75 0.28 -12.53
CA ILE A 34 -2.92 -0.34 -11.89
C ILE A 34 -3.95 0.71 -11.46
N LYS A 35 -5.23 0.34 -11.46
CA LYS A 35 -6.32 1.17 -10.91
C LYS A 35 -6.55 0.80 -9.45
N THR A 36 -6.41 1.76 -8.54
CA THR A 36 -6.66 1.54 -7.11
C THR A 36 -7.20 2.81 -6.42
N THR A 37 -7.51 2.73 -5.13
CA THR A 37 -8.00 3.90 -4.38
C THR A 37 -6.84 4.82 -3.97
N LEU A 38 -7.12 6.10 -3.81
CA LEU A 38 -6.11 7.11 -3.47
C LEU A 38 -5.29 6.73 -2.22
N ALA A 39 -5.96 6.26 -1.16
CA ALA A 39 -5.29 5.85 0.08
C ALA A 39 -4.35 4.65 -0.11
N LYS A 40 -4.73 3.68 -0.95
CA LYS A 40 -3.89 2.52 -1.28
C LYS A 40 -2.69 2.94 -2.13
N ALA A 41 -2.91 3.76 -3.17
CA ALA A 41 -1.84 4.27 -4.03
C ALA A 41 -0.76 5.01 -3.23
N LYS A 42 -1.17 5.92 -2.32
CA LYS A 42 -0.23 6.64 -1.43
C LYS A 42 0.56 5.71 -0.50
N ALA A 43 -0.03 4.59 -0.08
CA ALA A 43 0.64 3.60 0.77
C ALA A 43 1.59 2.68 0.00
N VAL A 44 1.30 2.39 -1.27
CA VAL A 44 2.13 1.54 -2.16
C VAL A 44 3.34 2.29 -2.70
N ARG A 45 3.21 3.58 -3.01
CA ARG A 45 4.28 4.41 -3.60
C ARG A 45 5.67 4.25 -2.95
N PRO A 46 5.85 4.43 -1.62
CA PRO A 46 7.17 4.29 -1.00
C PRO A 46 7.72 2.85 -0.99
N LEU A 47 6.89 1.84 -1.29
CA LEU A 47 7.33 0.45 -1.43
C LEU A 47 7.70 0.09 -2.87
N ALA A 48 7.15 0.79 -3.86
CA ALA A 48 7.46 0.58 -5.27
C ALA A 48 8.68 1.40 -5.74
N GLU A 49 8.97 2.53 -5.10
CA GLU A 49 10.11 3.40 -5.40
C GLU A 49 11.39 3.05 -4.60
N LYS A 50 11.29 2.08 -3.68
CA LYS A 50 12.40 1.63 -2.82
C LYS A 50 13.07 0.41 -3.42
#